data_AF-A0A447JCS8-F1
#
_entry.id   AF-A0A447JCS8-F1
#
_cell.length_a   1.000
_cell.length_b   1.000
_cell.length_c   1.000
_cell.angle_alpha   90.00
_cell.angle_beta   90.00
_cell.angle_gamma   90.00
#
_symmetry.space_group_name_H-M   'P 1'
#
loop_
_entity.id
_entity.type
_entity.pdbx_description
1 polymer ?
#
loop_
_entity_poly.entity_id
_entity_poly.type
_entity_poly.pdbx_seq_one_letter_code
_entity_poly.pdbx_strand_id
1 'polypeptide(L)'
;MPFIMVRSALKRIANRIHRLTDILAAGLQQKGLKLRHAHYFDTLCVEVADKAAILARAEAAEINLRSDIHNAVGITLDETTTRENVAQLFNVFAGRQPRPEH
;
A
#
# COMPACT_ATOMS: atom_id res chain seq x y z
N MET A 1 -24.49 33.68 -13.25
CA MET A 1 -23.42 32.84 -13.83
C MET A 1 -22.86 31.96 -12.73
N PRO A 2 -23.28 30.69 -12.55
CA PRO A 2 -22.76 29.86 -11.47
C PRO A 2 -21.38 29.30 -11.85
N PHE A 3 -20.42 29.51 -10.96
CA PHE A 3 -19.02 29.15 -11.10
C PHE A 3 -18.85 27.65 -10.79
N ILE A 4 -18.88 26.80 -11.82
CA ILE A 4 -18.52 25.39 -11.69
C ILE A 4 -17.01 25.29 -11.73
N MET A 5 -16.37 25.23 -10.55
CA MET A 5 -14.94 24.87 -10.50
C MET A 5 -14.55 24.19 -9.19
N VAL A 6 -15.15 23.02 -8.91
CA VAL A 6 -14.64 22.05 -7.93
C VAL A 6 -14.60 20.67 -8.57
N ARG A 7 -13.73 20.49 -9.57
CA ARG A 7 -13.46 19.15 -10.17
C ARG A 7 -11.97 18.82 -10.29
N SER A 8 -11.09 19.82 -10.24
CA SER A 8 -9.65 19.63 -10.46
C SER A 8 -8.88 19.22 -9.19
N ALA A 9 -9.38 19.54 -8.00
CA ALA A 9 -8.69 19.26 -6.75
C ALA A 9 -8.66 17.75 -6.41
N LEU A 10 -9.80 17.06 -6.58
CA LEU A 10 -9.94 15.64 -6.28
C LEU A 10 -9.03 14.77 -7.16
N LYS A 11 -8.91 15.13 -8.45
CA LYS A 11 -8.01 14.44 -9.39
C LYS A 11 -6.55 14.49 -8.96
N ARG A 12 -6.08 15.59 -8.37
CA ARG A 12 -4.68 15.70 -7.92
C ARG A 12 -4.39 14.76 -6.75
N ILE A 13 -5.33 14.61 -5.82
CA ILE A 13 -5.20 13.72 -4.66
C ILE A 13 -5.20 12.27 -5.14
N ALA A 14 -6.16 11.89 -5.97
CA ALA A 14 -6.23 10.55 -6.56
C ALA A 14 -4.96 10.18 -7.34
N ASN A 15 -4.42 11.09 -8.16
CA ASN A 15 -3.19 10.84 -8.91
C ASN A 15 -1.96 10.70 -8.01
N ARG A 16 -1.94 11.40 -6.87
CA ARG A 16 -0.87 11.31 -5.88
C ARG A 16 -0.90 9.95 -5.16
N ILE A 17 -2.08 9.51 -4.73
CA ILE A 17 -2.26 8.18 -4.14
C ILE A 17 -1.81 7.13 -5.16
N HIS A 18 -2.33 7.18 -6.39
CA HIS A 18 -1.98 6.23 -7.43
C HIS A 18 -0.47 6.17 -7.72
N ARG A 19 0.21 7.32 -7.77
CA ARG A 19 1.68 7.36 -7.90
C ARG A 19 2.40 6.70 -6.72
N LEU A 20 1.93 6.90 -5.49
CA LEU A 20 2.51 6.25 -4.32
C LEU A 20 2.29 4.73 -4.38
N THR A 21 1.09 4.30 -4.78
CA THR A 21 0.76 2.91 -5.04
C THR A 21 1.70 2.31 -6.07
N ASP A 22 1.97 3.01 -7.16
CA ASP A 22 2.85 2.53 -8.22
C ASP A 22 4.31 2.39 -7.76
N ILE A 23 4.80 3.36 -6.98
CA ILE A 23 6.14 3.28 -6.36
C ILE A 23 6.22 2.08 -5.41
N LEU A 24 5.18 1.86 -4.60
CA LEU A 24 5.10 0.71 -3.70
C LEU A 24 5.12 -0.59 -4.51
N ALA A 25 4.28 -0.71 -5.53
CA ALA A 25 4.19 -1.85 -6.42
C ALA A 25 5.53 -2.18 -7.09
N ALA A 26 6.22 -1.17 -7.62
CA ALA A 26 7.54 -1.31 -8.22
C ALA A 26 8.60 -1.77 -7.19
N GLY A 27 8.58 -1.23 -5.98
CA GLY A 27 9.50 -1.64 -4.92
C GLY A 27 9.24 -3.07 -4.42
N LEU A 28 7.98 -3.51 -4.38
CA LEU A 28 7.62 -4.88 -4.01
C LEU A 28 8.08 -5.87 -5.09
N GLN A 29 7.89 -5.53 -6.36
CA GLN A 29 8.40 -6.31 -7.49
C GLN A 29 9.93 -6.42 -7.46
N GLN A 30 10.64 -5.33 -7.14
CA GLN A 30 12.11 -5.36 -6.98
C GLN A 30 12.56 -6.25 -5.82
N LYS A 31 11.74 -6.44 -4.79
CA LYS A 31 12.01 -7.39 -3.70
C LYS A 31 11.69 -8.85 -4.07
N GLY A 32 11.21 -9.10 -5.29
CA GLY A 32 10.84 -10.43 -5.77
C GLY A 32 9.41 -10.86 -5.42
N LEU A 33 8.57 -9.94 -4.92
CA LEU A 33 7.15 -10.22 -4.68
C LEU A 33 6.37 -10.09 -5.99
N LYS A 34 5.42 -10.99 -6.22
CA LYS A 34 4.56 -10.94 -7.40
C LYS A 34 3.29 -10.18 -7.10
N LEU A 35 2.89 -9.29 -8.01
CA LEU A 35 1.58 -8.67 -7.98
C LEU A 35 0.60 -9.58 -8.72
N ARG A 36 -0.53 -9.88 -8.09
CA ARG A 36 -1.59 -10.69 -8.72
C ARG A 36 -2.26 -9.95 -9.87
N HIS A 37 -2.39 -8.62 -9.75
CA HIS A 37 -2.98 -7.76 -10.76
C HIS A 37 -1.94 -6.76 -11.25
N ALA A 38 -1.77 -6.67 -12.57
CA ALA A 38 -0.93 -5.64 -13.20
C ALA A 38 -1.61 -4.27 -13.24
N HIS A 39 -2.94 -4.23 -13.05
CA HIS A 39 -3.73 -3.00 -12.98
C HIS A 39 -4.24 -2.80 -11.56
N TYR A 40 -3.93 -1.64 -11.00
CA TYR A 40 -4.28 -1.21 -9.65
C TYR A 40 -4.44 0.31 -9.63
N PHE A 41 -5.21 0.84 -8.68
CA PHE A 41 -5.40 2.28 -8.53
C PHE A 41 -4.84 2.74 -7.19
N ASP A 42 -5.65 2.62 -6.14
CA ASP A 42 -5.30 2.77 -4.72
C ASP A 42 -5.09 1.40 -4.04
N THR A 43 -5.60 0.33 -4.64
CA THR A 43 -5.58 -1.02 -4.07
C THR A 43 -4.67 -1.97 -4.87
N LEU A 44 -3.69 -2.58 -4.20
CA LEU A 44 -2.75 -3.57 -4.71
C LEU A 44 -3.02 -4.95 -4.15
N CYS A 45 -2.79 -6.00 -4.95
CA CYS A 45 -2.79 -7.38 -4.46
C CYS A 45 -1.41 -8.00 -4.67
N VAL A 46 -0.74 -8.32 -3.57
CA VAL A 46 0.61 -8.86 -3.54
C VAL A 46 0.56 -10.31 -3.11
N GLU A 47 1.12 -11.21 -3.92
CA GLU A 47 1.24 -12.61 -3.56
C GLU A 47 2.34 -12.78 -2.52
N VAL A 48 1.96 -13.43 -1.41
CA VAL A 48 2.86 -13.69 -0.28
C VAL A 48 2.72 -15.15 0.11
N ALA A 49 3.85 -15.82 0.32
CA ALA A 49 3.87 -17.18 0.82
C ALA A 49 3.41 -17.24 2.29
N ASP A 50 3.91 -16.32 3.11
CA ASP A 50 3.64 -16.24 4.55
C ASP A 50 2.72 -15.06 4.91
N LYS A 51 1.42 -15.20 4.60
CA LYS A 51 0.45 -14.13 4.90
C LYS A 51 0.37 -13.83 6.40
N ALA A 52 0.45 -14.86 7.25
CA ALA A 52 0.29 -14.72 8.69
C ALA A 52 1.40 -13.87 9.31
N ALA A 53 2.65 -14.10 8.89
CA ALA A 53 3.78 -13.30 9.35
C ALA A 53 3.70 -11.84 8.87
N ILE A 54 3.27 -11.62 7.62
CA ILE A 54 3.06 -10.27 7.06
C ILE A 54 1.94 -9.55 7.82
N LEU A 55 0.81 -10.22 8.08
CA LEU A 55 -0.33 -9.65 8.82
C LEU A 55 0.06 -9.27 10.24
N ALA A 56 0.73 -10.15 10.99
CA ALA A 56 1.18 -9.85 12.34
C ALA A 56 2.15 -8.65 12.39
N ARG A 57 3.03 -8.52 11.39
CA ARG A 57 3.94 -7.38 11.27
C ARG A 57 3.21 -6.09 10.87
N ALA A 58 2.23 -6.19 9.99
CA ALA A 58 1.42 -5.06 9.58
C ALA A 58 0.57 -4.55 10.75
N GLU A 59 -0.03 -5.47 11.52
CA GLU A 59 -0.77 -5.16 12.74
C GLU A 59 0.11 -4.48 13.79
N ALA A 60 1.34 -4.98 13.99
CA ALA A 60 2.33 -4.33 14.86
C ALA A 60 2.81 -2.95 14.37
N ALA A 61 2.63 -2.66 13.09
CA ALA A 61 2.92 -1.36 12.47
C ALA A 61 1.65 -0.50 12.31
N GLU A 62 0.52 -0.92 12.90
CA GLU A 62 -0.79 -0.27 12.77
C GLU A 62 -1.28 -0.11 11.31
N ILE A 63 -0.83 -1.00 10.43
CA ILE A 63 -1.20 -1.05 9.01
C ILE A 63 -2.24 -2.15 8.82
N ASN A 64 -3.40 -1.76 8.32
CA ASN A 64 -4.48 -2.69 8.03
C ASN A 64 -4.33 -3.28 6.61
N LEU A 65 -4.02 -4.57 6.53
CA LEU A 65 -3.89 -5.30 5.28
C LEU A 65 -5.07 -6.24 5.06
N ARG A 66 -5.56 -6.29 3.82
CA ARG A 66 -6.65 -7.17 3.45
C ARG A 66 -6.13 -8.59 3.23
N SER A 67 -6.68 -9.57 3.94
CA SER A 67 -6.23 -10.98 3.85
C SER A 67 -7.31 -11.94 3.33
N ASP A 68 -8.40 -11.39 2.77
CA ASP A 68 -9.51 -12.13 2.14
C ASP A 68 -9.09 -12.96 0.92
N ILE A 69 -7.85 -12.83 0.46
CA ILE A 69 -7.37 -13.44 -0.77
C ILE A 69 -6.45 -14.62 -0.43
N HIS A 70 -6.69 -15.79 -1.04
CA HIS A 70 -5.81 -16.95 -0.88
C HIS A 70 -4.42 -16.68 -1.47
N ASN A 71 -3.38 -16.88 -0.66
CA ASN A 71 -1.95 -16.64 -0.96
C ASN A 71 -1.62 -15.21 -1.42
N ALA A 72 -2.45 -14.23 -1.08
CA ALA A 72 -2.14 -12.83 -1.36
C ALA A 72 -2.67 -11.92 -0.25
N VAL A 73 -2.06 -10.74 -0.17
CA VAL A 73 -2.49 -9.65 0.69
C VAL A 73 -2.87 -8.45 -0.17
N GLY A 74 -4.03 -7.87 0.13
CA GLY A 74 -4.49 -6.62 -0.43
C GLY A 74 -3.99 -5.44 0.40
N ILE A 75 -3.46 -4.42 -0.26
CA ILE A 75 -3.02 -3.18 0.36
C ILE A 75 -3.84 -2.06 -0.27
N THR A 76 -4.52 -1.25 0.53
CA THR A 76 -5.24 -0.07 0.05
C THR A 76 -4.56 1.17 0.61
N LEU A 77 -4.16 2.10 -0.26
CA LEU A 77 -3.56 3.36 0.11
C LEU A 77 -4.60 4.47 0.07
N ASP A 78 -4.56 5.34 1.07
CA ASP A 78 -5.44 6.49 1.19
C ASP A 78 -4.68 7.81 0.99
N GLU A 79 -5.38 8.94 0.85
CA GLU A 79 -4.81 10.30 0.76
C GLU A 79 -3.92 10.69 1.96
N THR A 80 -4.16 10.07 3.10
CA THR A 80 -3.37 10.23 4.32
C THR A 80 -2.06 9.42 4.32
N THR A 81 -1.84 8.54 3.33
CA THR A 81 -0.63 7.72 3.24
C THR A 81 0.60 8.60 3.06
N THR A 82 1.49 8.57 4.04
CA THR A 82 2.76 9.29 3.98
C THR A 82 3.89 8.39 3.46
N ARG A 83 5.04 9.01 3.17
CA ARG A 83 6.25 8.29 2.76
C ARG A 83 6.74 7.35 3.87
N GLU A 84 6.50 7.70 5.13
CA GLU A 84 6.81 6.86 6.30
C GLU A 84 5.95 5.61 6.32
N ASN A 85 4.64 5.71 6.07
CA ASN A 85 3.78 4.53 5.94
C ASN A 85 4.23 3.61 4.81
N VAL A 86 4.63 4.17 3.66
CA VAL A 86 5.18 3.39 2.54
C VAL A 86 6.48 2.67 2.95
N ALA A 87 7.38 3.36 3.66
CA ALA A 87 8.60 2.76 4.18
C ALA A 87 8.33 1.66 5.21
N GLN A 88 7.34 1.85 6.09
CA GLN A 88 6.90 0.84 7.04
C GLN A 88 6.31 -0.38 6.35
N LEU A 89 5.47 -0.18 5.33
CA LEU A 89 4.99 -1.26 4.47
C LEU A 89 6.17 -2.04 3.87
N PHE A 90 7.15 -1.35 3.29
CA PHE A 90 8.35 -2.00 2.79
C PHE A 90 9.10 -2.79 3.87
N ASN A 91 9.12 -2.30 5.11
CA ASN A 91 9.77 -2.97 6.24
C ASN A 91 9.02 -4.26 6.63
N VAL A 92 7.68 -4.19 6.69
CA VAL A 92 6.77 -5.33 6.92
C VAL A 92 7.01 -6.43 5.88
N PHE A 93 7.05 -6.06 4.59
CA PHE A 93 7.34 -6.98 3.49
C PHE A 93 8.79 -7.46 3.45
N ALA A 94 9.76 -6.64 3.85
CA ALA A 94 11.17 -7.02 3.94
C ALA A 94 11.49 -7.88 5.19
N GLY A 95 10.56 -7.99 6.13
CA GLY A 95 10.74 -8.70 7.39
C GLY A 95 11.69 -8.04 8.38
N ARG A 96 12.00 -6.76 8.18
CA ARG A 96 12.72 -5.95 9.15
C ARG A 96 11.61 -5.30 10.01
N GLN A 97 11.53 -5.71 11.27
CA GLN A 97 10.49 -5.24 12.19
C GLN A 97 10.67 -3.72 12.40
N PRO A 98 9.61 -2.89 12.31
CA PRO A 98 9.72 -1.52 12.76
C PRO A 98 10.04 -1.57 14.26
N ARG A 99 11.14 -0.93 14.66
CA ARG A 99 11.50 -0.80 16.07
C ARG A 99 10.43 0.09 16.70
N PRO A 100 9.70 -0.36 17.74
CA PRO A 100 8.76 0.51 18.44
C PRO A 100 9.57 1.65 19.05
N GLU A 101 9.27 2.87 18.66
CA GLU A 101 9.67 4.06 19.40
C GLU A 101 8.68 4.24 20.56
N HIS A 102 9.22 4.29 21.77
CA HIS A 102 8.53 4.32 23.06
C HIS A 102 8.19 5.76 23.45
#